data_AF-A0A945GT42-F1
#
_entry.id   AF-A0A945GT42-F1
#
_cell.length_a   1.000
_cell.length_b   1.000
_cell.length_c   1.000
_cell.angle_alpha   90.00
_cell.angle_beta   90.00
_cell.angle_gamma   90.00
#
_symmetry.space_group_name_H-M   'P 1'
#
loop_
_entity.id
_entity.type
_entity.pdbx_description
1 polymer ?
#
loop_
_entity_poly.entity_id
_entity_poly.type
_entity_poly.pdbx_seq_one_letter_code
_entity_poly.pdbx_strand_id
1 'polypeptide(L)'
;VLDCNENMLPDECDIADGTSTDVNSNGIPDECEPDCNGNGLPDSWDIKTGAAIDCNNNGIPDSCDVDAGCVSDCNLNGVPDDCDIADGTSEDINLNNIPDECECIADITGDGTVNIHDLLALIGYWGTAGPIGDFNADGVVKIQDLLILIASWDECTNIDCGPPEGAVQWRVEDGGNGHWYLVVLGNYTWQQASDYANSLDGHLATVTNSNEQDWLSIQFLNNGALAPHIGGFQDTSSPDYAEPDGGWTWVTGESWVFTNWSPGEPNNSGGSENWLHLGDNTGLWNDATSNSNWDFIIEWSN
;
A
#
# COMPACT_ATOMS: atom_id res chain seq x y z
N VAL A 1 -20.30 -16.90 -30.05
CA VAL A 1 -19.31 -16.05 -30.74
C VAL A 1 -18.90 -15.01 -29.73
N LEU A 2 -17.64 -14.57 -29.77
CA LEU A 2 -17.19 -13.50 -28.88
C LEU A 2 -17.95 -12.21 -29.31
N ASP A 3 -18.55 -11.53 -28.35
CA ASP A 3 -19.38 -10.32 -28.47
C ASP A 3 -19.12 -9.55 -27.18
N CYS A 4 -18.07 -8.75 -27.19
CA CYS A 4 -17.51 -8.14 -25.99
C CYS A 4 -18.21 -6.83 -25.60
N ASN A 5 -18.80 -6.13 -26.57
CA ASN A 5 -19.58 -4.90 -26.35
C ASN A 5 -21.08 -5.19 -26.10
N GLU A 6 -21.47 -6.47 -26.06
CA GLU A 6 -22.82 -6.99 -25.80
C GLU A 6 -23.91 -6.44 -26.73
N ASN A 7 -23.54 -6.07 -27.97
CA ASN A 7 -24.46 -5.46 -28.92
C ASN A 7 -25.27 -6.49 -29.74
N MET A 8 -25.05 -7.79 -29.49
CA MET A 8 -25.64 -8.95 -30.19
C MET A 8 -25.09 -9.20 -31.60
N LEU A 9 -23.99 -8.56 -31.97
CA LEU A 9 -23.18 -8.84 -33.15
C LEU A 9 -21.86 -9.46 -32.69
N PRO A 10 -21.37 -10.49 -33.38
CA PRO A 10 -20.01 -10.96 -33.18
C PRO A 10 -18.95 -9.86 -33.36
N ASP A 11 -17.90 -9.89 -32.55
CA ASP A 11 -16.74 -9.01 -32.68
C ASP A 11 -16.17 -8.98 -34.12
N GLU A 12 -16.08 -10.15 -34.77
CA GLU A 12 -15.63 -10.26 -36.15
C GLU A 12 -16.54 -9.53 -37.16
N CYS A 13 -17.83 -9.42 -36.85
CA CYS A 13 -18.81 -8.69 -37.66
C CYS A 13 -18.71 -7.19 -37.36
N ASP A 14 -18.49 -6.81 -36.10
CA ASP A 14 -18.32 -5.40 -35.73
C ASP A 14 -17.09 -4.76 -36.37
N ILE A 15 -15.97 -5.47 -36.35
CA ILE A 15 -14.72 -5.04 -37.01
C ILE A 15 -14.92 -4.99 -38.54
N ALA A 16 -15.61 -5.98 -39.12
CA ALA A 16 -15.84 -6.05 -40.57
C ALA A 16 -16.81 -4.98 -41.09
N ASP A 17 -17.84 -4.64 -40.31
CA ASP A 17 -18.83 -3.62 -40.63
C ASP A 17 -18.35 -2.19 -40.24
N GLY A 18 -17.25 -2.10 -39.50
CA GLY A 18 -16.61 -0.85 -39.07
C GLY A 18 -17.36 -0.14 -37.94
N THR A 19 -18.17 -0.87 -37.18
CA THR A 19 -18.84 -0.38 -35.96
C THR A 19 -17.89 -0.33 -34.77
N SER A 20 -16.87 -1.20 -34.75
CA SER A 20 -15.77 -1.15 -33.79
C SER A 20 -14.42 -1.03 -34.50
N THR A 21 -13.46 -0.38 -33.83
CA THR A 21 -12.08 -0.27 -34.31
C THR A 21 -11.26 -1.47 -33.84
N ASP A 22 -10.27 -1.87 -34.65
CA ASP A 22 -9.25 -2.89 -34.32
C ASP A 22 -7.92 -2.38 -34.88
N VAL A 23 -7.27 -1.51 -34.12
CA VAL A 23 -6.11 -0.77 -34.60
C VAL A 23 -4.88 -1.66 -34.73
N ASN A 24 -4.78 -2.69 -33.88
CA ASN A 24 -3.64 -3.60 -33.83
C ASN A 24 -3.83 -4.87 -34.69
N SER A 25 -5.03 -5.05 -35.27
CA SER A 25 -5.43 -6.16 -36.14
C SER A 25 -5.33 -7.53 -35.46
N ASN A 26 -5.61 -7.61 -34.16
CA ASN A 26 -5.58 -8.85 -33.39
C ASN A 26 -6.93 -9.61 -33.42
N GLY A 27 -7.98 -9.00 -33.99
CA GLY A 27 -9.33 -9.59 -34.08
C GLY A 27 -10.19 -9.40 -32.83
N ILE A 28 -9.76 -8.56 -31.89
CA ILE A 28 -10.50 -8.09 -30.72
C ILE A 28 -10.78 -6.60 -30.94
N PRO A 29 -12.02 -6.12 -30.76
CA PRO A 29 -12.32 -4.70 -30.82
C PRO A 29 -11.54 -3.91 -29.78
N ASP A 30 -11.02 -2.73 -30.14
CA ASP A 30 -10.22 -1.87 -29.26
C ASP A 30 -10.96 -1.56 -27.94
N GLU A 31 -12.28 -1.33 -28.00
CA GLU A 31 -13.15 -1.07 -26.83
C GLU A 31 -13.26 -2.24 -25.84
N CYS A 32 -12.73 -3.40 -26.23
CA CYS A 32 -12.73 -4.63 -25.46
C CYS A 32 -11.33 -5.05 -25.01
N GLU A 33 -10.33 -4.23 -25.33
CA GLU A 33 -8.98 -4.39 -24.83
C GLU A 33 -8.76 -3.48 -23.61
N PRO A 34 -7.75 -3.77 -22.75
CA PRO A 34 -7.34 -2.85 -21.70
C PRO A 34 -6.94 -1.48 -22.28
N ASP A 35 -7.50 -0.42 -21.70
CA ASP A 35 -7.22 0.99 -21.99
C ASP A 35 -7.20 1.74 -20.66
N CYS A 36 -6.04 1.77 -20.01
CA CYS A 36 -5.92 2.34 -18.69
C CYS A 36 -5.98 3.89 -18.70
N ASN A 37 -5.55 4.53 -19.79
CA ASN A 37 -5.53 5.99 -19.91
C ASN A 37 -6.85 6.57 -20.47
N GLY A 38 -7.78 5.71 -20.90
CA GLY A 38 -9.11 6.05 -21.37
C GLY A 38 -9.13 6.82 -22.70
N ASN A 39 -8.09 6.69 -23.52
CA ASN A 39 -7.97 7.41 -24.78
C ASN A 39 -8.70 6.72 -25.95
N GLY A 40 -9.24 5.52 -25.73
CA GLY A 40 -9.93 4.70 -26.72
C GLY A 40 -9.02 3.86 -27.62
N LEU A 41 -7.73 3.75 -27.29
CA LEU A 41 -6.75 2.86 -27.91
C LEU A 41 -6.30 1.82 -26.88
N PRO A 42 -6.03 0.57 -27.30
CA PRO A 42 -5.52 -0.43 -26.38
C PRO A 42 -4.14 -0.05 -25.83
N ASP A 43 -3.88 -0.40 -24.58
CA ASP A 43 -2.57 -0.29 -23.92
C ASP A 43 -1.45 -0.90 -24.78
N SER A 44 -1.72 -2.08 -25.36
CA SER A 44 -0.81 -2.80 -26.25
C SER A 44 -0.44 -2.00 -27.51
N TRP A 45 -1.34 -1.12 -27.97
CA TRP A 45 -1.11 -0.24 -29.11
C TRP A 45 -0.33 1.01 -28.70
N ASP A 46 -0.64 1.59 -27.55
CA ASP A 46 0.08 2.76 -27.02
C ASP A 46 1.55 2.42 -26.79
N ILE A 47 1.85 1.26 -26.21
CA ILE A 47 3.23 0.76 -26.03
C ILE A 47 3.92 0.56 -27.38
N LYS A 48 3.26 -0.14 -28.32
CA LYS A 48 3.83 -0.47 -29.63
C LYS A 48 4.13 0.78 -30.48
N THR A 49 3.33 1.82 -30.33
CA THR A 49 3.51 3.08 -31.05
C THR A 49 4.42 4.08 -30.34
N GLY A 50 4.82 3.79 -29.10
CA GLY A 50 5.64 4.65 -28.26
C GLY A 50 4.88 5.84 -27.68
N ALA A 51 3.54 5.74 -27.62
CA ALA A 51 2.69 6.68 -26.89
C ALA A 51 2.71 6.39 -25.38
N ALA A 52 2.97 5.14 -25.00
CA ALA A 52 3.22 4.70 -23.63
C ALA A 52 4.60 4.03 -23.52
N ILE A 53 5.20 4.10 -22.34
CA ILE A 53 6.43 3.39 -21.97
C ILE A 53 6.02 2.12 -21.21
N ASP A 54 6.70 1.02 -21.48
CA ASP A 54 6.58 -0.27 -20.78
C ASP A 54 8.00 -0.80 -20.58
N CYS A 55 8.64 -0.34 -19.51
CA CYS A 55 10.03 -0.65 -19.22
C CYS A 55 10.21 -2.11 -18.79
N ASN A 56 9.25 -2.66 -18.04
CA ASN A 56 9.30 -4.00 -17.46
C ASN A 56 8.81 -5.09 -18.43
N ASN A 57 8.25 -4.69 -19.59
CA ASN A 57 7.71 -5.52 -20.66
C ASN A 57 6.57 -6.44 -20.21
N ASN A 58 5.77 -6.01 -19.23
CA ASN A 58 4.61 -6.78 -18.74
C ASN A 58 3.36 -6.58 -19.62
N GLY A 59 3.39 -5.64 -20.58
CA GLY A 59 2.28 -5.32 -21.48
C GLY A 59 1.27 -4.32 -20.91
N ILE A 60 1.56 -3.71 -19.77
CA ILE A 60 0.83 -2.62 -19.12
C ILE A 60 1.72 -1.37 -19.18
N PRO A 61 1.18 -0.18 -19.50
CA PRO A 61 1.95 1.05 -19.45
C PRO A 61 2.48 1.33 -18.04
N ASP A 62 3.72 1.84 -17.96
CA ASP A 62 4.38 2.23 -16.72
C ASP A 62 3.51 3.15 -15.84
N SER A 63 2.86 4.15 -16.45
CA SER A 63 1.94 5.05 -15.75
C SER A 63 0.75 4.31 -15.12
N CYS A 64 0.34 3.20 -15.72
CA CYS A 64 -0.78 2.40 -15.26
C CYS A 64 -0.37 1.38 -14.20
N ASP A 65 0.87 0.89 -14.26
CA ASP A 65 1.48 0.14 -13.14
C ASP A 65 1.57 1.02 -11.88
N VAL A 66 1.94 2.30 -12.05
CA VAL A 66 2.00 3.29 -10.97
C VAL A 66 0.60 3.64 -10.44
N ASP A 67 -0.34 4.01 -11.33
CA ASP A 67 -1.72 4.37 -10.92
C ASP A 67 -2.46 3.20 -10.25
N ALA A 68 -2.11 1.95 -10.58
CA ALA A 68 -2.67 0.77 -9.94
C ALA A 68 -2.06 0.47 -8.54
N GLY A 69 -1.02 1.19 -8.13
CA GLY A 69 -0.26 0.94 -6.90
C GLY A 69 0.50 -0.39 -6.94
N CYS A 70 0.87 -0.87 -8.14
CA CYS A 70 1.58 -2.13 -8.34
C CYS A 70 3.10 -1.97 -8.24
N VAL A 71 3.61 -0.74 -8.35
CA VAL A 71 5.03 -0.37 -8.32
C VAL A 71 5.20 0.99 -7.62
N SER A 72 6.38 1.22 -7.03
CA SER A 72 6.74 2.52 -6.45
C SER A 72 7.18 3.50 -7.54
N ASP A 73 6.77 4.76 -7.42
CA ASP A 73 7.21 5.91 -8.23
C ASP A 73 7.37 7.09 -7.27
N CYS A 74 8.53 7.22 -6.66
CA CYS A 74 8.73 8.20 -5.59
C CYS A 74 8.91 9.62 -6.13
N ASN A 75 9.38 9.78 -7.36
CA ASN A 75 9.59 11.09 -7.98
C ASN A 75 8.35 11.60 -8.73
N LEU A 76 7.28 10.78 -8.77
CA LEU A 76 5.96 11.05 -9.35
C LEU A 76 6.05 11.42 -10.83
N ASN A 77 6.96 10.80 -11.57
CA ASN A 77 7.17 11.07 -12.99
C ASN A 77 6.32 10.16 -13.90
N GLY A 78 5.64 9.16 -13.34
CA GLY A 78 4.83 8.16 -14.05
C GLY A 78 5.62 6.95 -14.58
N VAL A 79 6.85 6.76 -14.13
CA VAL A 79 7.74 5.63 -14.43
C VAL A 79 8.09 4.93 -13.12
N PRO A 80 8.07 3.59 -13.07
CA PRO A 80 8.46 2.84 -11.88
C PRO A 80 9.90 3.13 -11.46
N ASP A 81 10.16 3.19 -10.15
CA ASP A 81 11.48 3.39 -9.55
C ASP A 81 12.55 2.43 -10.10
N ASP A 82 12.21 1.13 -10.23
CA ASP A 82 13.09 0.11 -10.82
C ASP A 82 13.54 0.45 -12.25
N CYS A 83 12.68 1.15 -12.99
CA CYS A 83 12.92 1.55 -14.37
C CYS A 83 13.74 2.83 -14.46
N ASP A 84 13.52 3.77 -13.55
CA ASP A 84 14.35 4.96 -13.41
C ASP A 84 15.79 4.62 -13.00
N ILE A 85 15.98 3.61 -12.14
CA ILE A 85 17.31 3.06 -11.81
C ILE A 85 17.93 2.41 -13.05
N ALA A 86 17.17 1.60 -13.78
CA ALA A 86 17.67 0.84 -14.92
C ALA A 86 18.08 1.73 -16.11
N ASP A 87 17.39 2.85 -16.31
CA ASP A 87 17.70 3.81 -17.38
C ASP A 87 18.67 4.93 -16.95
N GLY A 88 18.94 5.03 -15.63
CA GLY A 88 19.87 5.96 -15.02
C GLY A 88 19.32 7.37 -14.85
N THR A 89 18.00 7.54 -14.88
CA THR A 89 17.33 8.78 -14.49
C THR A 89 17.29 8.97 -12.97
N SER A 90 17.31 7.86 -12.22
CA SER A 90 17.54 7.87 -10.76
C SER A 90 18.81 7.09 -10.39
N GLU A 91 19.50 7.58 -9.36
CA GLU A 91 20.72 6.95 -8.85
C GLU A 91 20.36 5.93 -7.77
N ASP A 92 21.05 4.79 -7.76
CA ASP A 92 21.02 3.80 -6.68
C ASP A 92 22.48 3.50 -6.30
N ILE A 93 23.06 4.41 -5.53
CA ILE A 93 24.49 4.38 -5.19
C ILE A 93 24.79 3.20 -4.24
N ASN A 94 23.83 2.82 -3.40
CA ASN A 94 24.00 1.79 -2.39
C ASN A 94 23.57 0.37 -2.86
N LEU A 95 22.94 0.27 -4.04
CA LEU A 95 22.50 -0.95 -4.71
C LEU A 95 21.43 -1.75 -3.95
N ASN A 96 20.52 -1.07 -3.25
CA ASN A 96 19.40 -1.71 -2.57
C ASN A 96 18.12 -1.80 -3.43
N ASN A 97 18.16 -1.32 -4.68
CA ASN A 97 17.02 -1.22 -5.61
C ASN A 97 15.92 -0.25 -5.15
N ILE A 98 16.28 0.73 -4.32
CA ILE A 98 15.43 1.87 -4.02
C ILE A 98 16.21 3.09 -4.53
N PRO A 99 15.59 3.97 -5.34
CA PRO A 99 16.32 5.15 -5.81
C PRO A 99 16.74 6.03 -4.63
N ASP A 100 17.96 6.54 -4.64
CA ASP A 100 18.52 7.34 -3.54
C ASP A 100 17.71 8.63 -3.29
N GLU A 101 16.94 9.11 -4.27
CA GLU A 101 16.02 10.25 -4.08
C GLU A 101 14.74 9.88 -3.31
N CYS A 102 14.37 8.60 -3.29
CA CYS A 102 13.32 8.03 -2.44
C CYS A 102 13.83 7.73 -1.03
N GLU A 103 15.15 7.68 -0.85
CA GLU A 103 15.80 7.30 0.40
C GLU A 103 16.48 8.47 1.10
N CYS A 104 16.22 8.62 2.40
CA CYS A 104 17.01 9.51 3.25
C CYS A 104 18.30 8.87 3.75
N ILE A 105 19.10 8.29 2.84
CA ILE A 105 20.34 7.58 3.21
C ILE A 105 21.30 8.45 4.03
N ALA A 106 21.29 9.77 3.80
CA ALA A 106 22.19 10.71 4.45
C ALA A 106 21.67 11.25 5.80
N ASP A 107 20.42 10.97 6.19
CA ASP A 107 19.86 11.30 7.51
C ASP A 107 20.27 10.22 8.52
N ILE A 108 21.53 10.32 8.96
CA ILE A 108 22.11 9.38 9.94
C ILE A 108 21.38 9.48 11.29
N THR A 109 20.80 10.64 11.61
CA THR A 109 20.15 10.88 12.89
C THR A 109 18.68 10.45 12.93
N GLY A 110 18.06 10.25 11.76
CA GLY A 110 16.67 9.87 11.60
C GLY A 110 15.70 10.99 12.02
N ASP A 111 16.11 12.26 11.87
CA ASP A 111 15.30 13.42 12.27
C ASP A 111 14.47 14.03 11.13
N GLY A 112 14.54 13.43 9.93
CA GLY A 112 13.86 13.84 8.71
C GLY A 112 14.57 14.95 7.95
N THR A 113 15.78 15.33 8.35
CA THR A 113 16.55 16.39 7.70
C THR A 113 18.03 16.06 7.61
N VAL A 114 18.61 16.12 6.42
CA VAL A 114 20.06 15.96 6.26
C VAL A 114 20.71 17.30 6.56
N ASN A 115 21.33 17.41 7.73
CA ASN A 115 21.87 18.66 8.22
C ASN A 115 23.23 18.49 8.91
N ILE A 116 23.64 19.52 9.66
CA ILE A 116 24.92 19.52 10.39
C ILE A 116 25.02 18.39 11.43
N HIS A 117 23.89 17.92 11.96
CA HIS A 117 23.81 16.83 12.92
C HIS A 117 24.23 15.50 12.28
N ASP A 118 23.82 15.24 11.04
CA ASP A 118 24.23 14.08 10.25
C ASP A 118 25.68 14.17 9.83
N LEU A 119 26.13 15.36 9.41
CA LEU A 119 27.55 15.57 9.14
C LEU A 119 28.44 15.27 10.36
N LEU A 120 28.01 15.71 11.55
CA LEU A 120 28.73 15.41 12.78
C LEU A 120 28.71 13.91 13.11
N ALA A 121 27.60 13.23 12.85
CA ALA A 121 27.49 11.78 12.98
C ALA A 121 28.44 11.05 12.01
N LEU A 122 28.43 11.43 10.73
CA LEU A 122 29.29 10.87 9.67
C LEU A 122 30.78 10.98 10.03
N ILE A 123 31.22 12.15 10.50
CA ILE A 123 32.61 12.35 10.94
C ILE A 123 32.97 11.42 12.11
N GLY A 124 32.00 11.08 12.97
CA GLY A 124 32.16 10.10 14.04
C GLY A 124 32.46 8.69 13.54
N TYR A 125 31.98 8.34 12.34
CA TYR A 125 32.19 7.05 11.67
C TYR A 125 33.37 7.03 10.69
N TRP A 126 34.13 8.12 10.59
CA TRP A 126 35.19 8.25 9.58
C TRP A 126 36.26 7.15 9.67
N GLY A 127 36.49 6.46 8.56
CA GLY A 127 37.45 5.38 8.43
C GLY A 127 37.02 4.07 9.11
N THR A 128 35.78 3.97 9.58
CA THR A 128 35.21 2.72 10.10
C THR A 128 34.68 1.84 8.97
N ALA A 129 34.66 0.52 9.19
CA ALA A 129 34.07 -0.46 8.30
C ALA A 129 32.73 -0.90 8.90
N GLY A 130 31.66 -0.18 8.57
CA GLY A 130 30.30 -0.41 9.05
C GLY A 130 29.28 0.34 8.18
N PRO A 131 28.01 -0.10 8.16
CA PRO A 131 27.01 0.43 7.22
C PRO A 131 26.60 1.87 7.52
N ILE A 132 26.75 2.33 8.76
CA ILE A 132 26.31 3.68 9.16
C ILE A 132 27.32 4.70 8.62
N GLY A 133 26.89 5.48 7.62
CA GLY A 133 27.70 6.50 6.96
C GLY A 133 28.56 6.01 5.79
N ASP A 134 28.44 4.74 5.38
CA ASP A 134 29.08 4.18 4.18
C ASP A 134 28.04 4.13 3.05
N PHE A 135 27.67 5.32 2.56
CA PHE A 135 26.53 5.49 1.66
C PHE A 135 26.76 4.89 0.27
N ASN A 136 28.02 4.74 -0.15
CA ASN A 136 28.35 4.08 -1.41
C ASN A 136 28.70 2.59 -1.26
N ALA A 137 28.46 2.03 -0.07
CA ALA A 137 28.66 0.63 0.27
C ALA A 137 30.06 0.09 -0.12
N ASP A 138 31.09 0.93 -0.12
CA ASP A 138 32.45 0.53 -0.52
C ASP A 138 33.28 -0.05 0.63
N GLY A 139 32.66 -0.13 1.80
CA GLY A 139 33.15 -0.78 3.01
C GLY A 139 33.93 0.15 3.93
N VAL A 140 34.04 1.44 3.61
CA VAL A 140 34.79 2.43 4.40
C VAL A 140 34.21 3.84 4.28
N VAL A 141 33.75 4.39 5.41
CA VAL A 141 33.34 5.81 5.50
C VAL A 141 34.52 6.75 5.21
N LYS A 142 34.46 7.51 4.13
CA LYS A 142 35.50 8.43 3.70
C LYS A 142 34.93 9.63 2.95
N ILE A 143 35.79 10.29 2.17
CA ILE A 143 35.43 11.51 1.45
C ILE A 143 34.30 11.32 0.44
N GLN A 144 34.10 10.10 -0.08
CA GLN A 144 33.03 9.84 -1.03
C GLN A 144 31.66 9.90 -0.34
N ASP A 145 31.54 9.36 0.86
CA ASP A 145 30.33 9.41 1.69
C ASP A 145 30.01 10.82 2.16
N LEU A 146 31.05 11.62 2.45
CA LEU A 146 30.86 13.04 2.75
C LEU A 146 30.28 13.81 1.56
N LEU A 147 30.70 13.48 0.34
CA LEU A 147 30.16 14.12 -0.85
C LEU A 147 28.70 13.74 -1.07
N ILE A 148 28.31 12.50 -0.78
CA ILE A 148 26.91 12.04 -0.82
C ILE A 148 26.09 12.80 0.21
N LEU A 149 26.54 12.87 1.47
CA LEU A 149 25.83 13.61 2.53
C LEU A 149 25.61 15.08 2.17
N ILE A 150 26.63 15.75 1.63
CA ILE A 150 26.53 17.15 1.23
C ILE A 150 25.63 17.33 0.00
N ALA A 151 25.56 16.34 -0.89
CA ALA A 151 24.66 16.38 -2.04
C ALA A 151 23.19 16.24 -1.62
N SER A 152 22.91 15.49 -0.55
CA SER A 152 21.57 15.26 -0.01
C SER A 152 21.14 16.29 1.06
N TRP A 153 21.81 17.44 1.17
CA TRP A 153 21.56 18.43 2.22
C TRP A 153 20.18 19.08 2.12
N ASP A 154 19.54 19.36 3.26
CA ASP A 154 18.18 19.88 3.49
C ASP A 154 17.13 18.80 3.84
N GLU A 155 15.85 19.17 3.81
CA GLU A 155 14.74 18.28 4.13
C GLU A 155 14.75 17.09 3.18
N CYS A 156 14.86 15.90 3.76
CA CYS A 156 14.64 14.66 3.05
C CYS A 156 13.37 14.07 3.65
N THR A 157 12.27 14.26 2.92
CA THR A 157 11.08 13.48 3.20
C THR A 157 11.29 12.14 2.53
N ASN A 158 11.31 11.05 3.27
CA ASN A 158 11.10 9.72 2.68
C ASN A 158 9.79 9.82 1.90
N ILE A 159 9.86 10.00 0.59
CA ILE A 159 8.74 9.78 -0.30
C ILE A 159 8.79 8.27 -0.54
N ASP A 160 8.53 7.52 0.53
CA ASP A 160 8.12 6.14 0.37
C ASP A 160 6.62 6.25 0.06
N CYS A 161 6.29 6.24 -1.23
CA CYS A 161 4.91 6.10 -1.69
C CYS A 161 4.38 4.66 -1.46
N GLY A 162 5.21 3.77 -0.93
CA GLY A 162 4.80 2.47 -0.42
C GLY A 162 4.34 2.56 1.04
N PRO A 163 3.48 1.64 1.48
CA PRO A 163 3.27 1.43 2.91
C PRO A 163 4.60 1.05 3.59
N PRO A 164 4.73 1.28 4.91
CA PRO A 164 5.97 1.04 5.65
C PRO A 164 6.56 -0.36 5.46
N GLU A 165 7.89 -0.48 5.58
CA GLU A 165 8.63 -1.75 5.53
C GLU A 165 7.92 -2.86 6.34
N GLY A 166 7.65 -3.99 5.69
CA GLY A 166 6.96 -5.14 6.27
C GLY A 166 5.45 -5.17 6.04
N ALA A 167 4.88 -4.14 5.40
CA ALA A 167 3.51 -4.20 4.90
C ALA A 167 3.40 -5.22 3.75
N VAL A 168 2.25 -5.89 3.69
CA VAL A 168 1.94 -6.95 2.71
C VAL A 168 0.69 -6.55 1.93
N GLN A 169 0.77 -6.57 0.61
CA GLN A 169 -0.38 -6.29 -0.24
C GLN A 169 -1.31 -7.50 -0.34
N TRP A 170 -2.62 -7.27 -0.23
CA TRP A 170 -3.62 -8.23 -0.68
C TRP A 170 -3.93 -8.01 -2.16
N ARG A 171 -3.05 -8.56 -3.01
CA ARG A 171 -3.04 -8.31 -4.45
C ARG A 171 -4.35 -8.67 -5.14
N VAL A 172 -4.75 -7.85 -6.11
CA VAL A 172 -5.97 -8.08 -6.91
C VAL A 172 -5.86 -9.40 -7.69
N GLU A 173 -4.68 -9.76 -8.20
CA GLU A 173 -4.49 -11.04 -8.89
C GLU A 173 -4.66 -12.28 -7.99
N ASP A 174 -4.51 -12.12 -6.67
CA ASP A 174 -4.73 -13.17 -5.68
C ASP A 174 -6.20 -13.16 -5.16
N GLY A 175 -7.06 -12.32 -5.74
CA GLY A 175 -8.45 -12.13 -5.34
C GLY A 175 -8.66 -11.12 -4.20
N GLY A 176 -7.69 -10.24 -3.98
CA GLY A 176 -7.75 -9.17 -3.00
C GLY A 176 -8.26 -7.83 -3.52
N ASN A 177 -8.21 -6.83 -2.65
CA ASN A 177 -8.66 -5.46 -2.91
C ASN A 177 -7.53 -4.52 -3.36
N GLY A 178 -6.29 -5.00 -3.48
CA GLY A 178 -5.13 -4.20 -3.84
C GLY A 178 -4.55 -3.39 -2.67
N HIS A 179 -5.21 -3.40 -1.51
CA HIS A 179 -4.78 -2.65 -0.34
C HIS A 179 -3.57 -3.31 0.33
N TRP A 180 -2.85 -2.50 1.10
CA TRP A 180 -1.70 -2.94 1.86
C TRP A 180 -2.00 -3.03 3.34
N TYR A 181 -1.43 -4.03 4.01
CA TYR A 181 -1.70 -4.30 5.42
C TYR A 181 -0.42 -4.55 6.21
N LEU A 182 -0.38 -4.03 7.43
CA LEU A 182 0.72 -4.27 8.37
C LEU A 182 0.17 -4.60 9.76
N VAL A 183 0.67 -5.65 10.38
CA VAL A 183 0.42 -5.89 11.81
C VAL A 183 1.49 -5.22 12.67
N VAL A 184 1.04 -4.43 13.64
CA VAL A 184 1.91 -3.84 14.66
C VAL A 184 1.73 -4.62 15.96
N LEU A 185 2.80 -5.29 16.38
CA LEU A 185 2.82 -6.09 17.60
C LEU A 185 3.05 -5.20 18.83
N GLY A 186 2.29 -5.42 19.90
CA GLY A 186 2.48 -4.71 21.16
C GLY A 186 1.24 -4.68 22.05
N ASN A 187 1.10 -3.59 22.79
CA ASN A 187 0.09 -3.44 23.81
C ASN A 187 -0.50 -2.03 23.70
N TYR A 188 -1.40 -1.85 22.74
CA TYR A 188 -1.99 -0.56 22.38
C TYR A 188 -3.48 -0.56 22.63
N THR A 189 -3.99 0.53 23.19
CA THR A 189 -5.44 0.78 23.17
C THR A 189 -5.91 1.05 21.75
N TRP A 190 -7.19 0.80 21.47
CA TRP A 190 -7.77 1.08 20.15
C TRP A 190 -7.52 2.53 19.70
N GLN A 191 -7.65 3.51 20.62
CA GLN A 191 -7.38 4.90 20.28
C GLN A 191 -5.91 5.14 19.92
N GLN A 192 -4.96 4.57 20.66
CA GLN A 192 -3.53 4.68 20.33
C GLN A 192 -3.20 4.02 18.99
N ALA A 193 -3.82 2.87 18.72
CA ALA A 193 -3.66 2.15 17.47
C ALA A 193 -4.21 2.97 16.28
N SER A 194 -5.39 3.58 16.44
CA SER A 194 -5.97 4.48 15.43
C SER A 194 -5.11 5.73 15.21
N ASP A 195 -4.65 6.39 16.27
CA ASP A 195 -3.79 7.57 16.17
C ASP A 195 -2.47 7.23 15.46
N TYR A 196 -1.89 6.06 15.75
CA TYR A 196 -0.66 5.58 15.11
C TYR A 196 -0.87 5.27 13.63
N ALA A 197 -1.93 4.53 13.28
CA ALA A 197 -2.28 4.25 11.89
C ALA A 197 -2.44 5.54 11.07
N ASN A 198 -3.22 6.50 11.60
CA ASN A 198 -3.42 7.81 10.98
C ASN A 198 -2.13 8.62 10.84
N SER A 199 -1.15 8.43 11.73
CA SER A 199 0.16 9.13 11.64
C SER A 199 1.07 8.61 10.52
N LEU A 200 0.72 7.45 9.95
CA LEU A 200 1.40 6.84 8.81
C LEU A 200 0.57 6.94 7.52
N ASP A 201 -0.38 7.90 7.47
CA ASP A 201 -1.34 8.07 6.37
C ASP A 201 -2.16 6.81 6.03
N GLY A 202 -2.24 5.85 6.96
CA GLY A 202 -3.11 4.68 6.90
C GLY A 202 -4.28 4.80 7.87
N HIS A 203 -5.02 3.71 8.04
CA HIS A 203 -6.07 3.60 9.04
C HIS A 203 -6.11 2.20 9.64
N LEU A 204 -6.84 2.01 10.75
CA LEU A 204 -7.07 0.66 11.26
C LEU A 204 -7.85 -0.15 10.21
N ALA A 205 -7.41 -1.40 10.01
CA ALA A 205 -7.93 -2.25 8.94
C ALA A 205 -9.45 -2.44 9.04
N THR A 206 -10.10 -2.41 7.90
CA THR A 206 -11.52 -2.68 7.73
C THR A 206 -11.72 -4.09 7.20
N VAL A 207 -12.93 -4.61 7.32
CA VAL A 207 -13.27 -5.95 6.82
C VAL A 207 -14.66 -5.92 6.23
N THR A 208 -14.74 -5.84 4.90
CA THR A 208 -15.99 -5.62 4.15
C THR A 208 -16.59 -6.91 3.60
N ASN A 209 -15.83 -8.01 3.61
CA ASN A 209 -16.28 -9.31 3.11
C ASN A 209 -15.54 -10.50 3.75
N SER A 210 -16.04 -11.72 3.49
CA SER A 210 -15.47 -12.95 4.07
C SER A 210 -14.08 -13.30 3.55
N ASN A 211 -13.75 -12.95 2.30
CA ASN A 211 -12.43 -13.26 1.74
C ASN A 211 -11.35 -12.43 2.42
N GLU A 212 -11.65 -11.16 2.72
CA GLU A 212 -10.77 -10.25 3.45
C GLU A 212 -10.50 -10.73 4.86
N GLN A 213 -11.57 -11.13 5.57
CA GLN A 213 -11.46 -11.75 6.89
C GLN A 213 -10.56 -13.00 6.87
N ASP A 214 -10.77 -13.90 5.91
CA ASP A 214 -9.99 -15.14 5.79
C ASP A 214 -8.52 -14.83 5.50
N TRP A 215 -8.26 -13.86 4.62
CA TRP A 215 -6.91 -13.44 4.27
C TRP A 215 -6.18 -12.83 5.48
N LEU A 216 -6.78 -11.86 6.19
CA LEU A 216 -6.18 -11.27 7.40
C LEU A 216 -5.89 -12.33 8.46
N SER A 217 -6.77 -13.32 8.60
CA SER A 217 -6.59 -14.44 9.53
C SER A 217 -5.38 -15.30 9.16
N ILE A 218 -5.21 -15.59 7.88
CA ILE A 218 -4.07 -16.34 7.36
C ILE A 218 -2.77 -15.53 7.49
N GLN A 219 -2.79 -14.25 7.14
CA GLN A 219 -1.59 -13.42 7.10
C GLN A 219 -1.09 -13.02 8.48
N PHE A 220 -1.97 -12.67 9.40
CA PHE A 220 -1.55 -12.06 10.68
C PHE A 220 -1.82 -12.97 11.87
N LEU A 221 -3.02 -13.54 11.98
CA LEU A 221 -3.37 -14.35 13.16
C LEU A 221 -2.61 -15.69 13.20
N ASN A 222 -2.54 -16.39 12.07
CA ASN A 222 -1.77 -17.64 11.96
C ASN A 222 -0.25 -17.41 12.05
N ASN A 223 0.20 -16.16 11.92
CA ASN A 223 1.59 -15.75 12.02
C ASN A 223 1.92 -15.03 13.35
N GLY A 224 1.03 -15.15 14.36
CA GLY A 224 1.35 -14.82 15.74
C GLY A 224 0.77 -13.52 16.28
N ALA A 225 0.00 -12.78 15.49
CA ALA A 225 -0.76 -11.63 15.99
C ALA A 225 -1.79 -12.05 17.03
N LEU A 226 -1.83 -11.34 18.16
CA LEU A 226 -2.67 -11.64 19.30
C LEU A 226 -3.77 -10.59 19.44
N ALA A 227 -4.98 -11.02 19.06
CA ALA A 227 -6.20 -10.27 19.26
C ALA A 227 -6.23 -8.85 18.65
N PRO A 228 -5.73 -8.64 17.42
CA PRO A 228 -5.45 -7.30 16.92
C PRO A 228 -6.69 -6.43 16.81
N HIS A 229 -6.56 -5.15 17.19
CA HIS A 229 -7.55 -4.13 16.92
C HIS A 229 -7.71 -3.91 15.40
N ILE A 230 -8.95 -3.69 15.00
CA ILE A 230 -9.35 -3.32 13.63
C ILE A 230 -10.33 -2.13 13.69
N GLY A 231 -10.57 -1.48 12.56
CA GLY A 231 -11.15 -0.13 12.46
C GLY A 231 -12.65 -0.02 12.75
N GLY A 232 -13.29 -1.05 13.29
CA GLY A 232 -14.69 -0.99 13.68
C GLY A 232 -14.87 -0.34 15.05
N PHE A 233 -15.85 0.54 15.18
CA PHE A 233 -16.25 1.12 16.46
C PHE A 233 -17.75 1.45 16.49
N GLN A 234 -18.35 1.55 17.68
CA GLN A 234 -19.71 2.07 17.83
C GLN A 234 -19.69 3.61 17.92
N ASP A 235 -20.34 4.26 16.95
CA ASP A 235 -20.61 5.69 17.01
C ASP A 235 -21.79 5.96 17.93
N THR A 236 -21.51 6.31 19.19
CA THR A 236 -22.51 6.67 20.21
C THR A 236 -23.36 7.91 19.86
N SER A 237 -22.95 8.69 18.85
CA SER A 237 -23.71 9.83 18.34
C SER A 237 -24.66 9.47 17.20
N SER A 238 -24.54 8.27 16.64
CA SER A 238 -25.39 7.76 15.57
C SER A 238 -26.84 7.61 16.04
N PRO A 239 -27.83 7.95 15.19
CA PRO A 239 -29.24 7.66 15.49
C PRO A 239 -29.53 6.16 15.62
N ASP A 240 -28.67 5.31 15.05
CA ASP A 240 -28.79 3.86 15.08
C ASP A 240 -28.00 3.21 16.23
N TYR A 241 -27.35 4.03 17.10
CA TYR A 241 -26.65 3.54 18.28
C TYR A 241 -27.60 2.82 19.24
N ALA A 242 -27.29 1.56 19.50
CA ALA A 242 -28.01 0.73 20.46
C ALA A 242 -27.10 -0.39 20.95
N GLU A 243 -27.00 -0.57 22.26
CA GLU A 243 -26.22 -1.67 22.80
C GLU A 243 -26.97 -3.01 22.70
N PRO A 244 -26.30 -4.13 22.32
CA PRO A 244 -24.86 -4.23 22.02
C PRO A 244 -24.49 -4.12 20.53
N ASP A 245 -25.45 -4.04 19.59
CA ASP A 245 -25.22 -4.33 18.16
C ASP A 245 -25.55 -3.19 17.18
N GLY A 246 -25.98 -2.03 17.66
CA GLY A 246 -26.35 -0.86 16.88
C GLY A 246 -25.30 0.24 16.88
N GLY A 247 -25.13 0.92 15.74
CA GLY A 247 -24.22 2.07 15.59
C GLY A 247 -22.78 1.71 15.26
N TRP A 248 -22.47 0.44 14.95
CA TRP A 248 -21.16 0.05 14.43
C TRP A 248 -20.87 0.68 13.07
N THR A 249 -19.66 1.22 12.91
CA THR A 249 -19.16 1.83 11.68
C THR A 249 -17.65 1.61 11.55
N TRP A 250 -17.14 1.71 10.32
CA TRP A 250 -15.70 1.71 10.03
C TRP A 250 -15.12 3.12 10.19
N VAL A 251 -13.84 3.20 10.57
CA VAL A 251 -13.05 4.44 10.59
C VAL A 251 -12.96 5.15 9.22
N THR A 252 -13.10 4.40 8.14
CA THR A 252 -13.11 4.88 6.75
C THR A 252 -14.46 5.45 6.31
N GLY A 253 -15.54 5.13 7.04
CA GLY A 253 -16.92 5.44 6.63
C GLY A 253 -17.50 4.47 5.58
N GLU A 254 -16.81 3.37 5.27
CA GLU A 254 -17.35 2.31 4.43
C GLU A 254 -18.62 1.68 5.03
N SER A 255 -19.42 1.03 4.17
CA SER A 255 -20.68 0.45 4.59
C SER A 255 -20.47 -0.75 5.51
N TRP A 256 -21.09 -0.72 6.70
CA TRP A 256 -21.11 -1.83 7.65
C TRP A 256 -22.10 -2.93 7.21
N VAL A 257 -21.72 -3.72 6.20
CA VAL A 257 -22.59 -4.76 5.58
C VAL A 257 -22.15 -6.19 5.85
N PHE A 258 -20.92 -6.37 6.31
CA PHE A 258 -20.36 -7.66 6.70
C PHE A 258 -20.08 -7.67 8.19
N THR A 259 -20.36 -8.79 8.85
CA THR A 259 -20.03 -9.00 10.26
C THR A 259 -19.55 -10.41 10.47
N ASN A 260 -18.53 -10.58 11.30
CA ASN A 260 -17.98 -11.88 11.61
C ASN A 260 -17.78 -12.10 13.11
N TRP A 261 -18.81 -11.78 13.89
CA TRP A 261 -18.83 -11.90 15.35
C TRP A 261 -18.57 -13.32 15.85
N SER A 262 -17.79 -13.42 16.93
CA SER A 262 -17.72 -14.63 17.75
C SER A 262 -19.11 -15.03 18.26
N PRO A 263 -19.39 -16.33 18.48
CA PRO A 263 -20.68 -16.75 19.03
C PRO A 263 -20.98 -16.09 20.39
N GLY A 264 -21.97 -15.19 20.40
CA GLY A 264 -22.36 -14.44 21.59
C GLY A 264 -21.95 -12.96 21.57
N GLU A 265 -21.17 -12.53 20.57
CA GLU A 265 -20.74 -11.15 20.38
C GLU A 265 -21.60 -10.39 19.34
N PRO A 266 -21.64 -9.05 19.41
CA PRO A 266 -21.11 -8.20 20.48
C PRO A 266 -21.94 -8.34 21.75
N ASN A 267 -21.31 -8.25 22.92
CA ASN A 267 -21.99 -8.51 24.20
C ASN A 267 -21.99 -7.33 25.19
N ASN A 268 -21.23 -6.28 24.90
CA ASN A 268 -21.03 -5.10 25.75
C ASN A 268 -20.73 -5.46 27.22
N SER A 269 -19.78 -6.37 27.42
CA SER A 269 -19.39 -6.88 28.72
C SER A 269 -18.84 -5.76 29.59
N GLY A 270 -19.42 -5.62 30.79
CA GLY A 270 -19.07 -4.52 31.70
C GLY A 270 -19.68 -3.16 31.30
N GLY A 271 -20.45 -3.10 30.20
CA GLY A 271 -21.25 -1.95 29.79
C GLY A 271 -20.49 -0.83 29.11
N SER A 272 -19.29 -1.09 28.58
CA SER A 272 -18.54 -0.12 27.79
C SER A 272 -17.56 -0.80 26.82
N GLU A 273 -18.08 -1.58 25.88
CA GLU A 273 -17.28 -2.18 24.79
C GLU A 273 -17.72 -1.63 23.43
N ASN A 274 -16.97 -0.64 22.93
CA ASN A 274 -17.34 0.12 21.72
C ASN A 274 -16.29 0.02 20.61
N TRP A 275 -15.32 -0.88 20.74
CA TRP A 275 -14.17 -0.98 19.84
C TRP A 275 -13.98 -2.40 19.35
N LEU A 276 -13.72 -2.58 18.05
CA LEU A 276 -13.62 -3.90 17.43
C LEU A 276 -12.19 -4.46 17.52
N HIS A 277 -12.10 -5.76 17.73
CA HIS A 277 -10.86 -6.51 17.56
C HIS A 277 -11.10 -7.96 17.10
N LEU A 278 -10.08 -8.61 16.54
CA LEU A 278 -10.13 -10.01 16.11
C LEU A 278 -9.78 -10.95 17.28
N GLY A 279 -10.75 -11.29 18.14
CA GLY A 279 -10.52 -11.85 19.48
C GLY A 279 -10.54 -13.39 19.66
N ASP A 280 -10.55 -13.78 20.95
CA ASP A 280 -10.87 -15.11 21.52
C ASP A 280 -10.08 -16.35 21.06
N ASN A 281 -8.91 -16.17 20.45
CA ASN A 281 -8.18 -17.24 19.74
C ASN A 281 -9.01 -17.88 18.59
N THR A 282 -10.12 -17.25 18.20
CA THR A 282 -10.98 -17.70 17.10
C THR A 282 -10.68 -16.95 15.81
N GLY A 283 -10.15 -15.71 15.94
CA GLY A 283 -9.96 -14.79 14.83
C GLY A 283 -11.27 -14.14 14.35
N LEU A 284 -12.38 -14.42 15.03
CA LEU A 284 -13.67 -13.77 14.83
C LEU A 284 -13.75 -12.49 15.66
N TRP A 285 -14.77 -11.67 15.43
CA TRP A 285 -14.87 -10.35 16.03
C TRP A 285 -15.38 -10.41 17.46
N ASN A 286 -14.83 -9.52 18.29
CA ASN A 286 -15.32 -9.24 19.63
C ASN A 286 -15.29 -7.72 19.86
N ASP A 287 -16.20 -7.21 20.68
CA ASP A 287 -16.20 -5.85 21.17
C ASP A 287 -15.31 -5.72 22.41
N ALA A 288 -14.61 -4.60 22.53
CA ALA A 288 -13.60 -4.38 23.54
C ALA A 288 -13.79 -3.05 24.23
N THR A 289 -13.25 -2.93 25.45
CA THR A 289 -13.24 -1.70 26.23
C THR A 289 -12.15 -0.72 25.77
N SER A 290 -12.25 0.55 26.18
CA SER A 290 -11.28 1.60 25.83
C SER A 290 -9.88 1.33 26.36
N ASN A 291 -9.79 0.49 27.39
CA ASN A 291 -8.55 0.18 28.11
C ASN A 291 -8.02 -1.20 27.77
N SER A 292 -8.66 -1.90 26.83
CA SER A 292 -8.09 -3.12 26.28
C SER A 292 -6.81 -2.77 25.52
N ASN A 293 -5.80 -3.64 25.58
CA ASN A 293 -4.52 -3.39 24.94
C ASN A 293 -4.06 -4.65 24.21
N TRP A 294 -3.85 -4.54 22.89
CA TRP A 294 -3.43 -5.65 22.04
C TRP A 294 -2.59 -5.15 20.86
N ASP A 295 -2.27 -6.07 19.95
CA ASP A 295 -1.75 -5.77 18.62
C ASP A 295 -2.80 -4.98 17.80
N PHE A 296 -2.44 -4.51 16.60
CA PHE A 296 -3.40 -3.93 15.67
C PHE A 296 -2.96 -4.11 14.22
N ILE A 297 -3.92 -4.04 13.30
CA ILE A 297 -3.65 -4.12 11.86
C ILE A 297 -3.95 -2.75 11.24
N ILE A 298 -2.96 -2.22 10.51
CA ILE A 298 -3.06 -1.02 9.70
C ILE A 298 -3.37 -1.43 8.26
N GLU A 299 -4.15 -0.61 7.58
CA GLU A 299 -4.49 -0.72 6.17
C GLU A 299 -4.18 0.61 5.47
N TRP A 300 -3.65 0.51 4.25
CA TRP A 300 -3.51 1.61 3.30
C TRP A 300 -4.28 1.25 2.04
N SER A 301 -5.20 2.13 1.67
CA SER A 301 -5.87 2.07 0.36
C SER A 301 -4.91 2.62 -0.71
N ASN A 302 -5.03 2.11 -1.93
CA ASN A 302 -4.36 2.69 -3.10
C ASN A 302 -4.90 4.09 -3.41
#